data_AF-A0A359BCD3-F1
#
_entry.id   AF-A0A359BCD3-F1
#
_cell.length_a   1.000
_cell.length_b   1.000
_cell.length_c   1.000
_cell.angle_alpha   90.00
_cell.angle_beta   90.00
_cell.angle_gamma   90.00
#
_symmetry.space_group_name_H-M   'P 1'
#
loop_
_entity.id
_entity.type
_entity.pdbx_description
1 polymer ?
#
loop_
_entity_poly.entity_id
_entity_poly.type
_entity_poly.pdbx_seq_one_letter_code
_entity_poly.pdbx_strand_id
1 'polypeptide(L)'
;MTIAEDGPESILIYVHDPMCSWCYGFRPTWKALKSQLPGGLPVVSLLGGLADDSDIPMPLDMVDHLKHTWERIESTCKVPFNHSYWDQSPPPPRTTFISCRAVIAAERIAGRGEGFGERIQDAYYCETKNVWDFEVLCDLAEEIGFNRS
;
A
#
# COMPACT_ATOMS: atom_id res chain seq x y z
N MET A 1 12.16 41.43 1.05
CA MET A 1 12.07 40.03 0.61
C MET A 1 10.95 39.41 1.42
N THR A 2 9.74 39.45 0.88
CA THR A 2 8.52 38.94 1.50
C THR A 2 8.57 37.42 1.51
N ILE A 3 8.51 36.85 2.71
CA ILE A 3 8.14 35.45 2.91
C ILE A 3 6.70 35.34 2.41
N ALA A 4 6.45 34.48 1.43
CA ALA A 4 5.09 34.27 0.93
C ALA A 4 4.22 33.74 2.09
N GLU A 5 3.14 34.47 2.41
CA GLU A 5 2.12 34.08 3.39
C GLU A 5 1.13 33.03 2.83
N ASP A 6 1.26 32.63 1.56
CA ASP A 6 0.30 31.78 0.83
C ASP A 6 0.54 30.26 0.97
N GLY A 7 0.88 29.81 2.18
CA GLY A 7 0.88 28.39 2.52
C GLY A 7 -0.53 27.92 2.94
N PRO A 8 -0.91 26.65 2.70
CA PRO A 8 -2.16 26.14 3.24
C PRO A 8 -2.14 26.23 4.79
N GLU A 9 -3.19 26.79 5.39
CA GLU A 9 -3.32 26.95 6.84
C GLU A 9 -3.27 25.60 7.58
N SER A 10 -3.62 24.52 6.90
CA SER A 10 -3.54 23.15 7.41
C SER A 10 -3.32 22.15 6.28
N ILE A 11 -2.71 21.01 6.59
CA ILE A 11 -2.46 19.90 5.66
C ILE A 11 -2.89 18.60 6.35
N LEU A 12 -3.57 17.71 5.62
CA LEU A 12 -3.85 16.36 6.07
C LEU A 12 -2.72 15.43 5.62
N ILE A 13 -2.04 14.81 6.57
CA ILE A 13 -1.00 13.81 6.29
C ILE A 13 -1.62 12.41 6.41
N TYR A 14 -1.62 11.66 5.32
CA TYR A 14 -2.05 10.26 5.30
C TYR A 14 -0.83 9.35 5.28
N VAL A 15 -0.51 8.76 6.44
CA VAL A 15 0.61 7.81 6.57
C VAL A 15 0.09 6.38 6.35
N HIS A 16 0.65 5.67 5.37
CA HIS A 16 0.22 4.30 5.05
C HIS A 16 1.36 3.44 4.49
N ASP A 17 1.11 2.14 4.31
CA ASP A 17 2.02 1.22 3.62
C ASP A 17 1.18 0.32 2.68
N PRO A 18 1.61 0.03 1.43
CA PRO A 18 0.84 -0.78 0.50
C PRO A 18 0.58 -2.20 1.01
N MET A 19 1.44 -2.73 1.88
CA MET A 19 1.33 -4.04 2.49
C MET A 19 0.87 -3.99 3.96
N CYS A 20 0.34 -2.84 4.43
CA CYS A 20 -0.37 -2.78 5.69
C CYS A 20 -1.83 -3.20 5.50
N SER A 21 -2.23 -4.31 6.12
CA SER A 21 -3.57 -4.88 5.97
C SER A 21 -4.65 -3.96 6.55
N TRP A 22 -4.35 -3.21 7.61
CA TRP A 22 -5.27 -2.20 8.15
C TRP A 22 -5.43 -1.00 7.22
N CYS A 23 -4.38 -0.58 6.50
CA CYS A 23 -4.50 0.45 5.47
C CYS A 23 -5.39 0.00 4.31
N TYR A 24 -5.32 -1.29 3.93
CA TYR A 24 -6.25 -1.88 2.96
C TYR A 24 -7.69 -1.93 3.50
N GLY A 25 -7.88 -2.39 4.74
CA GLY A 25 -9.19 -2.36 5.41
C GLY A 25 -9.78 -0.96 5.52
N PHE A 26 -8.93 0.05 5.71
CA PHE A 26 -9.35 1.46 5.79
C PHE A 26 -9.62 2.09 4.42
N ARG A 27 -9.18 1.49 3.31
CA ARG A 27 -9.30 2.06 1.95
C ARG A 27 -10.70 2.59 1.61
N PRO A 28 -11.81 1.87 1.86
CA PRO A 28 -13.15 2.39 1.58
C PRO A 28 -13.47 3.65 2.39
N THR A 29 -13.12 3.65 3.68
CA THR A 29 -13.30 4.82 4.56
C THR A 29 -12.40 5.98 4.13
N TRP A 30 -11.15 5.72 3.73
CA TRP A 30 -10.25 6.73 3.21
C TRP A 30 -10.82 7.41 1.96
N LYS A 31 -11.32 6.64 0.99
CA LYS A 31 -11.97 7.18 -0.21
C LYS A 31 -13.18 8.05 0.14
N ALA A 32 -14.02 7.59 1.08
CA ALA A 32 -15.18 8.35 1.54
C ALA A 32 -14.81 9.62 2.31
N LEU A 33 -13.75 9.59 3.12
CA LEU A 33 -13.23 10.76 3.82
C LEU A 33 -12.68 11.76 2.81
N LYS A 34 -11.81 11.31 1.90
CA LYS A 34 -11.13 12.15 0.92
C LYS A 34 -12.11 12.88 -0.01
N SER A 35 -13.22 12.24 -0.40
CA SER A 35 -14.26 12.88 -1.22
C SER A 35 -15.08 13.95 -0.48
N GLN A 36 -15.02 13.98 0.86
CA GLN A 36 -15.73 14.94 1.72
C GLN A 36 -14.81 16.02 2.29
N LEU A 37 -13.50 16.00 1.98
CA LEU A 37 -12.58 17.01 2.47
C LEU A 37 -12.93 18.39 1.87
N PRO A 38 -12.74 19.47 2.65
CA PRO A 38 -12.92 20.83 2.14
C PRO A 38 -12.04 21.09 0.92
N GLY A 39 -12.59 21.79 -0.07
CA GLY A 39 -11.80 22.31 -1.18
C GLY A 39 -10.67 23.19 -0.66
N GLY A 40 -9.43 22.91 -1.09
CA GLY A 40 -8.25 23.65 -0.67
C GLY A 40 -7.47 23.07 0.51
N LEU A 41 -7.96 22.00 1.17
CA LEU A 41 -7.16 21.25 2.14
C LEU A 41 -6.22 20.27 1.40
N PRO A 42 -4.89 20.48 1.40
CA PRO A 42 -3.99 19.58 0.72
C PRO A 42 -3.88 18.27 1.49
N VAL A 43 -3.79 17.18 0.74
CA VAL A 43 -3.53 15.84 1.27
C VAL A 43 -2.16 15.41 0.83
N VAL A 44 -1.28 15.12 1.80
CA VAL A 44 0.06 14.59 1.55
C VAL A 44 0.08 13.13 1.98
N SER A 45 0.37 12.23 1.05
CA SER A 45 0.57 10.82 1.36
C SER A 45 2.04 10.57 1.75
N LEU A 46 2.26 9.86 2.86
CA LEU A 46 3.58 9.42 3.29
C LEU A 46 3.60 7.90 3.47
N LEU A 47 4.64 7.27 2.93
CA LEU A 47 4.83 5.83 3.05
C LEU A 47 5.55 5.53 4.37
N GLY A 48 4.91 4.75 5.24
CA GLY A 48 5.40 4.48 6.59
C GLY A 48 6.57 3.50 6.66
N GLY A 49 6.70 2.59 5.69
CA GLY A 49 7.76 1.59 5.66
C GLY A 49 7.66 0.62 6.84
N LEU A 50 6.73 -0.33 6.76
CA LEU A 50 6.41 -1.22 7.87
C LEU A 50 7.47 -2.32 8.13
N ALA A 51 8.23 -2.73 7.11
CA ALA A 51 9.31 -3.70 7.27
C ALA A 51 10.45 -3.45 6.25
N ASP A 52 11.68 -3.56 6.74
CA ASP A 52 12.92 -3.43 5.96
C ASP A 52 13.01 -4.45 4.83
N ASP A 53 13.91 -4.20 3.88
CA ASP A 53 14.23 -5.17 2.81
C ASP A 53 14.76 -6.48 3.41
N SER A 54 14.17 -7.59 2.98
CA SER A 54 14.55 -8.94 3.41
C SER A 54 14.13 -9.96 2.35
N ASP A 55 14.97 -10.97 2.15
CA ASP A 55 14.72 -12.17 1.35
C ASP A 55 14.48 -13.42 2.24
N ILE A 56 14.53 -13.25 3.55
CA ILE A 56 14.39 -14.34 4.52
C ILE A 56 12.90 -14.68 4.68
N PRO A 57 12.50 -15.95 4.44
CA PRO A 57 11.14 -16.41 4.69
C PRO A 57 10.64 -16.06 6.10
N MET A 58 9.39 -15.63 6.22
CA MET A 58 8.82 -15.33 7.53
C MET A 58 8.81 -16.57 8.44
N PRO A 59 9.11 -16.39 9.74
CA PRO A 59 8.88 -17.45 10.72
C PRO A 59 7.38 -17.73 10.83
N LEU A 60 7.02 -18.98 11.15
CA LEU A 60 5.63 -19.45 11.09
C LEU A 60 4.72 -18.72 12.09
N ASP A 61 5.24 -18.30 13.24
CA ASP A 61 4.50 -17.51 14.23
C ASP A 61 4.06 -16.14 13.68
N MET A 62 4.92 -15.48 12.88
CA MET A 62 4.57 -14.26 12.17
C MET A 62 3.51 -14.50 11.10
N VAL A 63 3.63 -15.61 10.35
CA VAL A 63 2.61 -16.00 9.34
C VAL A 63 1.25 -16.20 10.01
N ASP A 64 1.20 -16.95 11.11
CA ASP A 64 -0.02 -17.20 11.86
C ASP A 64 -0.59 -15.89 12.43
N HIS A 65 0.25 -15.00 12.96
CA HIS A 65 -0.18 -13.68 13.42
C HIS A 65 -0.86 -12.85 12.30
N LEU A 66 -0.27 -12.85 11.10
CA LEU A 66 -0.81 -12.10 9.96
C LEU A 66 -2.11 -12.72 9.43
N LYS A 67 -2.23 -14.06 9.40
CA LYS A 67 -3.48 -14.76 9.05
C LYS A 67 -4.64 -14.33 9.95
N HIS A 68 -4.46 -14.41 11.27
CA HIS A 68 -5.49 -13.98 12.23
C HIS A 68 -5.79 -12.47 12.10
N THR A 69 -4.77 -11.67 11.76
CA THR A 69 -4.97 -10.23 11.53
C THR A 69 -5.85 -9.98 10.31
N TRP A 70 -5.67 -10.72 9.21
CA TRP A 70 -6.52 -10.61 8.02
C TRP A 70 -7.98 -10.98 8.33
N GLU A 71 -8.22 -12.09 9.04
CA GLU A 71 -9.57 -12.50 9.47
C GLU A 71 -10.27 -11.44 10.34
N ARG A 72 -9.52 -10.83 11.25
CA ARG A 72 -10.03 -9.73 12.08
C ARG A 72 -10.38 -8.50 11.25
N ILE A 73 -9.59 -8.19 10.22
CA ILE A 73 -9.85 -7.02 9.35
C ILE A 73 -11.04 -7.30 8.44
N GLU A 74 -11.14 -8.49 7.85
CA GLU A 74 -12.29 -8.88 7.04
C GLU A 74 -13.60 -8.74 7.84
N SER A 75 -13.62 -9.27 9.06
CA SER A 75 -14.79 -9.17 9.95
C SER A 75 -15.11 -7.73 10.38
N THR A 76 -14.10 -6.88 10.59
CA THR A 76 -14.27 -5.50 11.07
C THR A 76 -14.56 -4.51 9.94
N CYS A 77 -13.73 -4.52 8.90
CA CYS A 77 -13.73 -3.54 7.81
C CYS A 77 -14.56 -3.97 6.61
N LYS A 78 -15.02 -5.24 6.56
CA LYS A 78 -15.84 -5.79 5.47
C LYS A 78 -15.16 -5.69 4.10
N VAL A 79 -13.84 -5.91 4.06
CA VAL A 79 -13.03 -6.01 2.84
C VAL A 79 -12.61 -7.46 2.62
N PRO A 80 -12.51 -7.94 1.37
CA PRO A 80 -12.16 -9.33 1.10
C PRO A 80 -10.67 -9.60 1.26
N PHE A 81 -10.31 -10.81 1.67
CA PHE A 81 -8.95 -11.32 1.54
C PHE A 81 -8.94 -12.69 0.86
N ASN A 82 -7.95 -12.94 0.02
CA ASN A 82 -7.67 -14.25 -0.53
C ASN A 82 -6.65 -14.97 0.36
N HIS A 83 -7.17 -15.79 1.28
CA HIS A 83 -6.35 -16.49 2.27
C HIS A 83 -5.40 -17.55 1.68
N SER A 84 -5.58 -17.93 0.41
CA SER A 84 -4.65 -18.85 -0.28
C SER A 84 -3.26 -18.24 -0.51
N TYR A 85 -3.09 -16.91 -0.34
CA TYR A 85 -1.76 -16.28 -0.31
C TYR A 85 -0.83 -16.98 0.69
N TRP A 86 -1.37 -17.52 1.78
CA TRP A 86 -0.59 -18.13 2.83
C TRP A 86 -0.25 -19.61 2.60
N ASP A 87 -0.68 -20.21 1.50
CA ASP A 87 -0.40 -21.61 1.15
C ASP A 87 0.97 -21.78 0.47
N GLN A 88 1.71 -20.68 0.28
CA GLN A 88 3.03 -20.65 -0.33
C GLN A 88 4.09 -21.34 0.53
N SER A 89 5.02 -22.04 -0.14
CA SER A 89 6.19 -22.68 0.47
C SER A 89 7.44 -22.40 -0.37
N PRO A 90 8.48 -21.75 0.18
CA PRO A 90 8.56 -21.22 1.55
C PRO A 90 7.56 -20.07 1.79
N PRO A 91 7.24 -19.73 3.06
CA PRO A 91 6.45 -18.55 3.36
C PRO A 91 7.10 -17.28 2.79
N PRO A 92 6.31 -16.31 2.33
CA PRO A 92 6.84 -15.06 1.79
C PRO A 92 7.63 -14.30 2.86
N PRO A 93 8.65 -13.50 2.49
CA PRO A 93 9.41 -12.67 3.42
C PRO A 93 8.58 -11.51 3.97
N ARG A 94 9.01 -10.99 5.13
CA ARG A 94 8.44 -9.76 5.70
C ARG A 94 9.23 -8.55 5.21
N THR A 95 8.86 -8.02 4.05
CA THR A 95 9.46 -6.79 3.48
C THR A 95 8.36 -5.93 2.89
N THR A 96 8.43 -4.61 3.06
CA THR A 96 7.48 -3.66 2.45
C THR A 96 8.15 -2.48 1.75
N PHE A 97 9.44 -2.25 2.00
CA PHE A 97 10.17 -1.11 1.44
C PHE A 97 10.18 -1.10 -0.09
N ILE A 98 10.27 -2.26 -0.73
CA ILE A 98 10.23 -2.34 -2.20
C ILE A 98 8.88 -1.87 -2.77
N SER A 99 7.75 -2.27 -2.19
CA SER A 99 6.42 -1.81 -2.63
C SER A 99 6.22 -0.32 -2.32
N CYS A 100 6.73 0.17 -1.19
CA CYS A 100 6.75 1.61 -0.87
C CYS A 100 7.57 2.40 -1.92
N ARG A 101 8.76 1.92 -2.29
CA ARG A 101 9.58 2.53 -3.34
C ARG A 101 8.88 2.53 -4.69
N ALA A 102 8.16 1.46 -5.02
CA ALA A 102 7.39 1.37 -6.26
C ALA A 102 6.28 2.44 -6.32
N VAL A 103 5.55 2.65 -5.21
CA VAL A 103 4.56 3.73 -5.09
C VAL A 103 5.21 5.11 -5.22
N ILE A 104 6.35 5.34 -4.55
CA ILE A 104 7.09 6.61 -4.65
C ILE A 104 7.57 6.85 -6.09
N ALA A 105 8.02 5.81 -6.80
CA ALA A 105 8.43 5.93 -8.20
C ALA A 105 7.26 6.32 -9.10
N ALA A 106 6.10 5.65 -8.97
CA ALA A 106 4.90 5.99 -9.72
C ALA A 106 4.40 7.41 -9.46
N GLU A 107 4.51 7.88 -8.22
CA GLU A 107 4.22 9.27 -7.85
C GLU A 107 5.17 10.25 -8.54
N ARG A 108 6.48 10.01 -8.46
CA ARG A 108 7.49 10.91 -9.04
C ARG A 108 7.45 10.96 -10.57
N ILE A 109 7.11 9.85 -11.22
CA ILE A 109 7.08 9.76 -12.68
C ILE A 109 5.83 10.41 -13.27
N ALA A 110 4.67 10.18 -12.65
CA ALA A 110 3.38 10.53 -13.27
C ALA A 110 2.30 11.04 -12.30
N GLY A 111 2.59 11.23 -11.00
CA GLY A 111 1.59 11.59 -10.00
C GLY A 111 0.53 10.50 -9.78
N ARG A 112 0.89 9.23 -10.00
CA ARG A 112 -0.02 8.07 -9.92
C ARG A 112 0.29 7.14 -8.74
N GLY A 113 0.95 7.63 -7.70
CA GLY A 113 1.37 6.82 -6.56
C GLY A 113 0.20 6.18 -5.82
N GLU A 114 -0.85 6.96 -5.51
CA GLU A 114 -2.05 6.44 -4.83
C GLU A 114 -2.71 5.31 -5.64
N GLY A 115 -2.94 5.53 -6.94
CA GLY A 115 -3.54 4.52 -7.82
C GLY A 115 -2.69 3.25 -7.91
N PHE A 116 -1.36 3.38 -7.97
CA PHE A 116 -0.49 2.22 -7.98
C PHE A 116 -0.45 1.49 -6.63
N GLY A 117 -0.50 2.23 -5.52
CA GLY A 117 -0.63 1.66 -4.19
C GLY A 117 -1.90 0.82 -4.04
N GLU A 118 -3.03 1.29 -4.58
CA GLU A 118 -4.28 0.50 -4.60
C GLU A 118 -4.16 -0.75 -5.46
N ARG A 119 -3.50 -0.66 -6.63
CA ARG A 119 -3.24 -1.83 -7.50
C ARG A 119 -2.38 -2.88 -6.79
N ILE A 120 -1.35 -2.45 -6.07
CA ILE A 120 -0.49 -3.32 -5.25
C ILE A 120 -1.31 -4.00 -4.14
N GLN A 121 -2.20 -3.26 -3.49
CA GLN A 121 -3.10 -3.84 -2.48
C GLN A 121 -4.00 -4.91 -3.08
N ASP A 122 -4.63 -4.66 -4.24
CA ASP A 122 -5.49 -5.66 -4.88
C ASP A 122 -4.69 -6.90 -5.31
N ALA A 123 -3.48 -6.69 -5.86
CA ALA A 123 -2.55 -7.77 -6.21
C ALA A 123 -2.21 -8.65 -5.00
N TYR A 124 -1.91 -8.02 -3.86
CA TYR A 124 -1.49 -8.71 -2.65
C TYR A 124 -2.65 -9.42 -1.94
N TYR A 125 -3.73 -8.68 -1.65
CA TYR A 125 -4.81 -9.16 -0.80
C TYR A 125 -5.87 -9.96 -1.54
N CYS A 126 -6.07 -9.75 -2.85
CA CYS A 126 -7.12 -10.44 -3.62
C CYS A 126 -6.55 -11.45 -4.63
N GLU A 127 -5.42 -11.13 -5.27
CA GLU A 127 -4.85 -11.92 -6.37
C GLU A 127 -3.67 -12.81 -5.95
N THR A 128 -3.32 -12.81 -4.67
CA THR A 128 -2.22 -13.59 -4.07
C THR A 128 -0.84 -13.39 -4.72
N LYS A 129 -0.61 -12.23 -5.35
CA LYS A 129 0.67 -11.89 -5.98
C LYS A 129 1.71 -11.48 -4.93
N ASN A 130 2.95 -11.88 -5.16
CA ASN A 130 4.11 -11.52 -4.34
C ASN A 130 4.61 -10.11 -4.66
N VAL A 131 3.96 -9.09 -4.09
CA VAL A 131 4.31 -7.67 -4.33
C VAL A 131 5.62 -7.22 -3.67
N TRP A 132 6.34 -8.15 -3.05
CA TRP A 132 7.73 -8.01 -2.62
C TRP A 132 8.74 -8.40 -3.73
N ASP A 133 8.27 -9.00 -4.81
CA ASP A 133 9.06 -9.31 -6.01
C ASP A 133 9.07 -8.10 -6.95
N PHE A 134 10.27 -7.73 -7.40
CA PHE A 134 10.48 -6.62 -8.32
C PHE A 134 9.75 -6.82 -9.66
N GLU A 135 9.81 -8.01 -10.24
CA GLU A 135 9.20 -8.27 -11.55
C GLU A 135 7.68 -8.22 -11.48
N VAL A 136 7.09 -8.72 -10.39
CA VAL A 136 5.66 -8.56 -10.12
C VAL A 136 5.29 -7.08 -10.08
N LEU A 137 6.06 -6.25 -9.36
CA LEU A 137 5.79 -4.80 -9.30
C LEU A 137 5.91 -4.14 -10.68
N CYS A 138 6.88 -4.54 -11.50
CA CYS A 138 6.99 -4.06 -12.88
C CYS A 138 5.77 -4.45 -13.72
N ASP A 139 5.35 -5.71 -13.69
CA ASP A 139 4.17 -6.19 -14.41
C ASP A 139 2.91 -5.40 -14.00
N LEU A 140 2.72 -5.18 -12.69
CA LEU A 140 1.62 -4.37 -12.15
C LEU A 140 1.67 -2.92 -12.62
N ALA A 141 2.87 -2.34 -12.78
CA ALA A 141 3.03 -0.99 -13.27
C ALA A 141 2.67 -0.89 -14.77
N GLU A 142 3.03 -1.89 -15.57
CA GLU A 142 2.66 -1.97 -16.99
C GLU A 142 1.13 -2.09 -17.17
N GLU A 143 0.45 -2.88 -16.33
CA GLU A 143 -1.02 -3.00 -16.32
C GLU A 143 -1.74 -1.64 -16.16
N ILE A 144 -1.11 -0.67 -15.47
CA ILE A 144 -1.64 0.68 -15.27
C ILE A 144 -1.00 1.73 -16.21
N GLY A 145 -0.29 1.28 -17.24
CA GLY A 145 0.26 2.12 -18.30
C GLY A 145 1.54 2.86 -17.93
N PHE A 146 2.43 2.26 -17.14
CA PHE A 146 3.84 2.64 -17.12
C PHE A 146 4.61 1.82 -18.17
N ASN A 147 5.74 2.36 -18.63
CA ASN A 147 6.68 1.60 -19.45
C ASN A 147 7.74 0.97 -18.55
N ARG A 148 8.12 -0.27 -18.87
CA ARG A 148 9.20 -1.00 -18.17
C ARG A 148 10.61 -0.48 -18.51
N SER A 149 10.74 0.23 -19.64
CA SER A 149 12.00 0.73 -20.22
C SER A 149 12.09 2.25 -20.24
#